data_AF-A0A7K0VCK0-F1
#
_entry.id   AF-A0A7K0VCK0-F1
#
_cell.length_a   1.000
_cell.length_b   1.000
_cell.length_c   1.000
_cell.angle_alpha   90.00
_cell.angle_beta   90.00
_cell.angle_gamma   90.00
#
_symmetry.space_group_name_H-M   'P 1'
#
loop_
_entity.id
_entity.type
_entity.pdbx_description
1 polymer ?
#
loop_
_entity_poly.entity_id
_entity_poly.type
_entity_poly.pdbx_seq_one_letter_code
_entity_poly.pdbx_strand_id
1 'polypeptide(L)' 'AILDPTAFVIGGGVSEAGDFLLTSARQTLSDKLSGKRQRPTPEIRLARLGNRAGLIGAADLARTNSQSLRAS' A
#
# COMPACT_ATOMS: atom_id res chain seq x y z
N ALA A 1 11.56 -0.41 10.86
CA ALA A 1 10.43 0.52 10.69
C ALA A 1 9.51 0.44 11.91
N ILE A 2 8.71 1.46 12.22
CA ILE A 2 7.81 1.44 13.40
C ILE A 2 6.77 0.32 13.30
N LEU A 3 6.20 0.10 12.10
CA LEU A 3 5.11 -0.86 11.87
C LEU A 3 5.58 -2.23 11.35
N ASP A 4 6.85 -2.37 10.99
CA ASP A 4 7.47 -3.57 10.38
C ASP A 4 6.57 -4.38 9.41
N PRO A 5 6.00 -3.74 8.37
CA PRO A 5 5.08 -4.43 7.48
C PRO A 5 5.81 -5.42 6.57
N THR A 6 5.09 -6.43 6.08
CA THR A 6 5.59 -7.34 5.03
C THR A 6 5.51 -6.73 3.63
N ALA A 7 4.65 -5.71 3.44
CA ALA A 7 4.50 -5.02 2.17
C ALA A 7 4.06 -3.55 2.34
N PHE A 8 4.49 -2.72 1.39
CA PHE A 8 4.01 -1.37 1.16
C PHE A 8 3.22 -1.32 -0.15
N VAL A 9 2.04 -0.72 -0.12
CA VAL A 9 1.20 -0.50 -1.30
C VAL A 9 1.11 1.00 -1.58
N ILE A 10 1.54 1.43 -2.76
CA ILE A 10 1.49 2.83 -3.19
C ILE A 10 0.29 3.02 -4.12
N GLY A 11 -0.64 3.89 -3.73
CA GLY A 11 -1.83 4.23 -4.52
C GLY A 11 -1.87 5.71 -4.93
N GLY A 12 -3.03 6.15 -5.44
CA GLY A 12 -3.25 7.54 -5.89
C GLY A 12 -2.54 7.86 -7.21
N GLY A 13 -2.63 9.12 -7.66
CA GLY A 13 -2.05 9.55 -8.95
C GLY A 13 -0.54 9.30 -9.08
N VAL A 14 0.22 9.35 -7.98
CA VAL A 14 1.66 9.04 -8.01
C VAL A 14 1.96 7.61 -8.46
N SER A 15 1.05 6.66 -8.18
CA SER A 15 1.22 5.26 -8.60
C SER A 15 1.25 5.07 -10.13
N GLU A 16 0.77 6.05 -10.91
CA GLU A 16 0.80 6.03 -12.37
C GLU A 16 2.22 6.14 -12.95
N ALA A 17 3.18 6.62 -12.16
CA ALA A 17 4.59 6.63 -12.55
C ALA A 17 5.22 5.22 -12.65
N GLY A 18 4.49 4.17 -12.24
CA GLY A 18 4.84 2.80 -12.58
C GLY A 18 6.22 2.37 -12.10
N ASP A 19 7.01 1.82 -13.03
CA ASP A 19 8.34 1.27 -12.76
C ASP A 19 9.35 2.32 -12.30
N PHE A 20 9.22 3.57 -12.75
CA PHE A 20 10.09 4.65 -12.30
C PHE A 20 9.96 4.86 -10.79
N LEU A 21 8.71 4.96 -10.31
CA LEU A 21 8.41 5.07 -8.88
C LEU A 21 8.86 3.82 -8.12
N LEU A 22 8.55 2.63 -8.63
CA LEU A 22 8.88 1.38 -7.96
C LEU A 22 10.40 1.19 -7.81
N THR A 23 11.16 1.53 -8.84
CA THR A 23 12.63 1.43 -8.81
C THR A 23 13.21 2.37 -7.75
N SER A 24 12.80 3.64 -7.77
CA SER A 24 13.23 4.63 -6.78
C SER A 24 12.85 4.25 -5.34
N ALA A 25 11.61 3.79 -5.14
CA ALA A 25 11.11 3.37 -3.84
C ALA A 25 11.86 2.16 -3.29
N ARG A 26 12.15 1.15 -4.14
CA ARG A 26 12.91 -0.04 -3.74
C ARG A 26 14.35 0.30 -3.39
N GLN A 27 14.99 1.17 -4.17
CA GLN A 27 16.34 1.63 -3.87
C GLN A 27 16.38 2.35 -2.52
N THR A 28 15.46 3.31 -2.32
CA THR A 28 15.38 4.08 -1.07
C THR A 28 15.08 3.19 0.14
N LEU A 29 14.17 2.23 -0.01
CA LEU A 29 13.87 1.26 1.04
C LEU A 29 15.11 0.45 1.39
N SER A 30 15.81 -0.08 0.38
CA SER A 30 17.07 -0.79 0.58
C SER A 30 18.05 0.10 1.35
N ASP A 31 18.31 1.33 0.91
CA ASP A 31 19.33 2.17 1.53
C ASP A 31 19.03 2.54 2.99
N LYS A 32 17.74 2.65 3.34
CA LYS A 32 17.29 3.03 4.68
C LYS A 32 16.99 1.85 5.62
N LEU A 33 16.88 0.63 5.11
CA LEU A 33 16.51 -0.53 5.91
C LEU A 33 17.71 -1.02 6.74
N SER A 34 17.65 -0.81 8.05
CA SER A 34 18.58 -1.41 9.02
C SER A 34 18.22 -2.89 9.25
N GLY A 35 19.22 -3.74 9.51
CA GLY A 35 18.98 -5.14 9.90
C GLY A 35 18.62 -6.10 8.75
N LYS A 36 18.97 -5.77 7.48
CA LYS A 36 18.71 -6.60 6.28
C LYS A 36 19.12 -8.08 6.40
N ARG A 37 20.07 -8.39 7.29
CA ARG A 37 20.54 -9.77 7.50
C ARG A 37 19.58 -10.62 8.34
N GLN A 38 18.70 -10.01 9.12
CA GLN A 38 17.83 -10.72 10.07
C GLN A 38 16.35 -10.72 9.66
N ARG A 39 15.95 -9.98 8.62
CA ARG A 39 14.55 -9.85 8.21
C ARG A 39 14.42 -9.82 6.68
N PRO A 40 13.39 -10.46 6.10
CA PRO A 40 13.10 -10.34 4.69
C PRO A 40 12.77 -8.88 4.33
N THR A 41 13.23 -8.44 3.17
CA THR A 41 12.92 -7.10 2.65
C THR A 41 11.43 -7.00 2.35
N PRO A 42 10.72 -5.99 2.85
CA PRO A 42 9.31 -5.83 2.54
C PRO A 42 9.08 -5.55 1.06
N GLU A 43 7.99 -6.09 0.53
CA GLU A 43 7.62 -5.86 -0.86
C GLU A 43 7.10 -4.45 -1.08
N ILE A 44 7.37 -3.87 -2.25
CA ILE A 44 6.75 -2.63 -2.70
C ILE A 44 5.89 -2.92 -3.93
N ARG A 45 4.59 -2.64 -3.80
CA ARG A 45 3.56 -2.88 -4.80
C ARG A 45 2.82 -1.60 -5.16
N LEU A 46 2.29 -1.52 -6.38
CA LEU A 46 1.33 -0.48 -6.76
C LEU A 46 -0.09 -0.96 -6.46
N ALA A 47 -0.96 -0.04 -6.08
CA ALA A 47 -2.38 -0.32 -5.94
C ALA A 47 -2.95 -0.77 -7.30
N ARG A 48 -3.52 -1.97 -7.37
CA ARG A 48 -4.09 -2.51 -8.63
C ARG A 48 -5.20 -1.64 -9.21
N LEU A 49 -5.90 -0.89 -8.35
CA LEU A 49 -6.97 0.02 -8.73
C LEU A 49 -6.45 1.44 -9.05
N GLY A 50 -5.14 1.67 -8.92
CA GLY A 50 -4.48 2.95 -9.14
C GLY A 50 -5.13 4.08 -8.36
N ASN A 51 -5.41 5.19 -9.05
CA ASN A 51 -6.08 6.35 -8.46
C ASN A 51 -7.49 6.07 -7.93
N ARG A 52 -8.15 5.00 -8.37
CA ARG A 52 -9.51 4.62 -7.90
C ARG A 52 -9.51 3.87 -6.57
N ALA A 53 -8.34 3.45 -6.07
CA ALA A 53 -8.25 2.65 -4.84
C ALA A 53 -8.92 3.32 -3.64
N GLY A 54 -8.77 4.64 -3.49
CA GLY A 54 -9.39 5.41 -2.41
C GLY A 54 -10.91 5.48 -2.52
N LEU A 55 -11.43 5.84 -3.70
CA LEU A 55 -12.87 5.91 -3.97
C LEU A 55 -13.55 4.55 -3.73
N ILE A 56 -12.94 3.47 -4.24
CA ILE A 56 -13.48 2.12 -4.08
C ILE A 56 -13.45 1.68 -2.61
N GLY A 57 -12.36 1.96 -1.89
CA GLY A 57 -12.27 1.67 -0.46
C GLY A 57 -13.30 2.44 0.37
N ALA A 58 -13.55 3.71 0.05
CA ALA A 58 -14.57 4.50 0.72
C ALA A 58 -15.99 3.95 0.45
N ALA A 59 -16.29 3.57 -0.79
CA ALA A 59 -17.57 2.96 -1.14
C ALA A 59 -17.78 1.62 -0.42
N ASP A 60 -16.75 0.79 -0.34
CA ASP A 60 -16.81 -0.50 0.36
C ASP A 60 -17.00 -0.35 1.87
N LEU A 61 -16.34 0.65 2.48
CA LEU A 61 -16.52 0.98 3.89
C LEU A 61 -17.96 1.43 4.17
N ALA A 62 -18.52 2.32 3.34
CA ALA A 62 -19.90 2.78 3.47
C ALA A 62 -20.92 1.62 3.32
N ARG A 63 -20.66 0.71 2.37
CA ARG A 63 -21.47 -0.50 2.17
C ARG A 63 -21.44 -1.40 3.40
N THR A 64 -20.26 -1.67 3.95
CA THR A 64 -20.08 -2.55 5.12
C THR A 64 -20.71 -1.96 6.38
N ASN A 65 -20.56 -0.65 6.60
CA ASN A 65 -21.20 0.03 7.72
C ASN A 65 -22.73 -0.01 7.63
N SER A 66 -23.28 0.16 6.42
CA SER A 66 -24.72 0.06 6.17
C SER A 66 -25.27 -1.34 6.43
N GLN A 67 -24.49 -2.39 6.16
CA GLN A 67 -24.88 -3.78 6.44
C GLN A 67 -24.88 -4.07 7.95
N SER A 68 -23.88 -3.56 8.69
CA SER A 68 -23.83 -3.66 10.17
C SER A 68 -25.06 -3.05 10.84
N LEU A 69 -25.47 -1.86 10.38
CA LEU A 69 -26.66 -1.16 10.87
C LEU A 69 -27.98 -1.89 10.58
N ARG A 70 -28.05 -2.69 9.51
CA ARG A 70 -29.24 -3.49 9.17
C ARG A 70 -29.31 -4.82 9.91
N ALA A 71 -28.18 -5.29 10.44
CA ALA A 71 -28.05 -6.55 11.15
C ALA A 71 -28.20 -6.39 12.69
N SER A 72 -28.32 -5.16 13.17
CA SER A 72 -28.58 -4.79 14.58
C SER A 72 -30.04 -4.40 14.76
#